data_AF-A0A3D4AAT7-F1
#
_entry.id   AF-A0A3D4AAT7-F1
#
_cell.length_a   1.000
_cell.length_b   1.000
_cell.length_c   1.000
_cell.angle_alpha   90.00
_cell.angle_beta   90.00
_cell.angle_gamma   90.00
#
_symmetry.space_group_name_H-M   'P 1'
#
loop_
_entity.id
_entity.type
_entity.pdbx_description
1 polymer ?
#
loop_
_entity_poly.entity_id
_entity_poly.type
_entity_poly.pdbx_seq_one_letter_code
_entity_poly.pdbx_strand_id
1 'polypeptide(L)'
;MKIIASILLVLAIGLSGCQTLAQKQKEKKAALSKKAEAKPREENTDVDFQAFVGRLRKAVAAHDVKTLSTMMTDDFGYRLNPEASGNGVFQYWEEQGLWPELQGILSEK
;
A
#
# COMPACT_ATOMS: atom_id res chain seq x y z
N MET A 1 -49.83 -26.60 -26.27
CA MET A 1 -48.39 -26.94 -26.36
C MET A 1 -47.52 -25.73 -26.78
N LYS A 2 -47.66 -24.55 -26.13
CA LYS A 2 -46.87 -23.35 -26.48
C LYS A 2 -46.21 -22.66 -25.27
N ILE A 3 -46.44 -23.18 -24.07
CA ILE A 3 -45.97 -22.57 -22.81
C ILE A 3 -44.77 -23.35 -22.22
N ILE A 4 -44.64 -24.63 -22.57
CA ILE A 4 -43.54 -25.50 -22.08
C ILE A 4 -42.23 -25.25 -22.86
N ALA A 5 -42.31 -24.74 -24.09
CA ALA A 5 -41.15 -24.46 -24.92
C ALA A 5 -40.35 -23.22 -24.46
N SER A 6 -40.98 -22.29 -23.73
CA SER A 6 -40.34 -21.03 -23.32
C SER A 6 -39.48 -21.16 -22.06
N ILE A 7 -39.74 -22.16 -21.21
CA ILE A 7 -38.98 -22.38 -19.95
C ILE A 7 -37.62 -23.04 -20.22
N LEU A 8 -37.50 -23.83 -21.30
CA LEU A 8 -36.25 -24.49 -21.69
C LEU A 8 -35.22 -23.54 -22.33
N LEU A 9 -35.64 -22.38 -22.86
CA LEU A 9 -34.73 -21.45 -23.53
C LEU A 9 -33.95 -20.54 -22.56
N VAL A 10 -34.49 -20.30 -21.35
CA VAL A 10 -33.86 -19.42 -20.35
C VAL A 10 -32.79 -20.15 -19.54
N LEU A 11 -32.86 -21.48 -19.42
CA LEU A 11 -31.90 -22.27 -18.66
C LEU A 11 -30.52 -22.39 -19.35
N ALA A 12 -30.44 -22.15 -20.66
CA ALA A 12 -29.21 -22.30 -21.44
C ALA A 12 -28.25 -21.09 -21.33
N ILE A 13 -28.69 -19.94 -20.81
CA ILE A 13 -27.88 -18.71 -20.76
C ILE A 13 -27.12 -18.58 -19.42
N GLY A 14 -27.47 -19.36 -18.40
CA GLY A 14 -26.86 -19.27 -17.06
C GLY A 14 -25.52 -20.00 -16.87
N LEU A 15 -25.13 -20.88 -17.80
CA LEU A 15 -24.00 -21.80 -17.60
C LEU A 15 -22.70 -21.42 -18.33
N SER A 16 -22.72 -20.41 -19.21
CA SER A 16 -21.55 -19.98 -19.98
C SER A 16 -20.76 -18.82 -19.34
N GLY A 17 -21.24 -18.24 -18.24
CA GLY A 17 -20.60 -17.08 -17.59
C GLY A 17 -19.42 -17.39 -16.66
N CYS A 18 -19.16 -18.65 -16.31
CA CYS A 18 -18.24 -18.98 -15.21
C CYS A 18 -16.79 -19.30 -15.65
N GLN A 19 -16.53 -19.59 -16.93
CA GLN A 19 -15.19 -19.98 -17.37
C GLN A 19 -14.28 -18.78 -17.68
N THR A 20 -14.83 -17.68 -18.22
CA THR A 20 -14.02 -16.50 -18.61
C THR A 20 -13.48 -15.72 -17.41
N LEU A 21 -14.19 -15.71 -16.27
CA LEU A 21 -13.71 -15.08 -15.04
C LEU A 21 -12.62 -15.90 -14.34
N ALA A 22 -12.72 -17.23 -14.36
CA ALA A 22 -11.71 -18.12 -13.81
C ALA A 22 -10.37 -18.02 -14.57
N GLN A 23 -10.44 -17.86 -15.90
CA GLN A 23 -9.26 -17.70 -16.74
C GLN A 23 -8.58 -16.34 -16.56
N LYS A 24 -9.36 -15.23 -16.50
CA LYS A 24 -8.81 -13.90 -16.15
C LYS A 24 -8.23 -13.83 -14.73
N GLN A 25 -8.80 -14.56 -13.76
CA GLN A 25 -8.23 -14.67 -12.41
C GLN A 25 -6.93 -15.47 -12.39
N LYS A 26 -6.83 -16.57 -13.16
CA LYS A 26 -5.58 -17.33 -13.29
C LYS A 26 -4.48 -16.52 -13.96
N GLU A 27 -4.80 -15.76 -15.00
CA GLU A 27 -3.83 -14.88 -15.68
C GLU A 27 -3.38 -13.73 -14.78
N LYS A 28 -4.28 -13.09 -14.02
CA LYS A 28 -3.91 -12.07 -13.02
C LYS A 28 -3.05 -12.65 -11.89
N LYS A 29 -3.37 -13.85 -11.39
CA LYS A 29 -2.56 -14.54 -10.37
C LYS A 29 -1.19 -14.97 -10.92
N ALA A 30 -1.12 -15.41 -12.17
CA ALA A 30 0.14 -15.77 -12.83
C ALA A 30 1.01 -14.53 -13.14
N ALA A 31 0.39 -13.38 -13.42
CA ALA A 31 1.11 -12.11 -13.57
C ALA A 31 1.62 -11.60 -12.21
N LEU A 32 0.86 -11.78 -11.13
CA LEU A 32 1.27 -11.45 -9.76
C LEU A 32 2.36 -12.41 -9.22
N SER A 33 2.33 -13.70 -9.57
CA SER A 33 3.37 -14.66 -9.19
C SER A 33 4.67 -14.52 -9.99
N LYS A 34 4.64 -13.80 -11.12
CA LYS A 34 5.83 -13.43 -11.90
C LYS A 34 6.47 -12.12 -11.47
N LYS A 35 5.80 -11.35 -10.60
CA LYS A 35 6.48 -10.28 -9.85
C LYS A 35 7.44 -11.00 -8.92
N ALA A 36 8.74 -10.87 -9.21
CA ALA A 36 9.82 -11.53 -8.50
C ALA A 36 9.51 -11.63 -7.01
N GLU A 37 9.63 -12.83 -6.43
CA GLU A 37 9.71 -12.98 -4.99
C GLU A 37 10.76 -11.98 -4.50
N ALA A 38 10.29 -10.92 -3.84
CA ALA A 38 11.18 -9.97 -3.19
C ALA A 38 11.83 -10.77 -2.07
N LYS A 39 12.97 -11.40 -2.36
CA LYS A 39 13.84 -11.92 -1.31
C LYS A 39 14.14 -10.73 -0.40
N PRO A 40 13.84 -10.80 0.90
CA PRO A 40 14.22 -9.75 1.83
C PRO A 40 15.72 -9.52 1.65
N ARG A 41 16.08 -8.33 1.15
CA ARG A 41 17.48 -7.94 1.05
C ARG A 41 17.95 -7.67 2.47
N GLU A 42 19.15 -8.11 2.81
CA GLU A 42 19.73 -7.83 4.13
C GLU A 42 20.17 -6.36 4.18
N GLU A 43 19.22 -5.48 4.48
CA GLU A 43 19.36 -4.01 4.43
C GLU A 43 20.30 -3.45 5.50
N ASN A 44 20.58 -4.20 6.58
CA ASN A 44 21.39 -3.71 7.68
C ASN A 44 22.86 -3.45 7.26
N THR A 45 23.35 -4.16 6.23
CA THR A 45 24.70 -3.94 5.66
C THR A 45 24.72 -2.91 4.53
N ASP A 46 23.55 -2.40 4.12
CA ASP A 46 23.41 -1.48 3.01
C ASP A 46 23.73 -0.05 3.47
N VAL A 47 24.83 0.50 2.96
CA VAL A 47 25.32 1.84 3.34
C VAL A 47 24.30 2.93 2.98
N ASP A 48 23.57 2.78 1.87
CA ASP A 48 22.59 3.77 1.43
C ASP A 48 21.37 3.75 2.35
N PHE A 49 20.95 2.57 2.79
CA PHE A 49 19.89 2.41 3.79
C PHE A 49 20.30 3.02 5.13
N GLN A 50 21.50 2.73 5.63
CA GLN A 50 22.00 3.32 6.87
C GLN A 50 22.12 4.85 6.78
N ALA A 51 22.56 5.37 5.63
CA ALA A 51 22.61 6.81 5.38
C ALA A 51 21.21 7.42 5.33
N PHE A 52 20.23 6.75 4.72
CA PHE A 52 18.83 7.15 4.73
C PHE A 52 18.27 7.22 6.16
N VAL A 53 18.40 6.15 6.95
CA VAL A 53 17.95 6.11 8.35
C VAL A 53 18.67 7.18 9.18
N GLY A 54 19.95 7.42 8.93
CA GLY A 54 20.72 8.49 9.56
C GLY A 54 20.16 9.90 9.27
N ARG A 55 19.74 10.16 8.02
CA ARG A 55 19.06 11.43 7.68
C ARG A 55 17.67 11.52 8.30
N LEU A 56 16.92 10.41 8.30
CA LEU A 56 15.59 10.34 8.92
C LEU A 56 15.65 10.65 10.41
N ARG A 57 16.57 10.01 11.15
CA ARG A 57 16.83 10.28 12.58
C ARG A 57 17.08 11.75 12.87
N LYS A 58 17.94 12.39 12.08
CA LYS A 58 18.27 13.83 12.22
C LYS A 58 17.05 14.70 11.94
N ALA A 59 16.32 14.39 10.87
CA ALA A 59 15.16 15.18 10.48
C ALA A 59 14.03 15.08 11.53
N VAL A 60 13.77 13.88 12.07
CA VAL A 60 12.81 13.69 13.17
C VAL A 60 13.25 14.43 14.43
N ALA A 61 14.50 14.30 14.87
CA ALA A 61 14.99 14.97 16.08
C ALA A 61 14.95 16.51 15.98
N ALA A 62 15.06 17.06 14.76
CA ALA A 62 14.98 18.49 14.50
C ALA A 62 13.57 18.97 14.11
N HIS A 63 12.58 18.07 14.03
CA HIS A 63 11.25 18.33 13.46
C HIS A 63 11.36 19.01 12.06
N ASP A 64 12.36 18.63 11.25
CA ASP A 64 12.63 19.21 9.94
C ASP A 64 11.65 18.66 8.89
N VAL A 65 10.44 19.22 8.90
CA VAL A 65 9.34 18.89 7.99
C VAL A 65 9.75 19.02 6.52
N LYS A 66 10.61 19.99 6.18
CA LYS A 66 11.06 20.18 4.80
C LYS A 66 11.89 19.01 4.32
N THR A 67 12.79 18.51 5.16
CA THR A 67 13.57 17.31 4.84
C THR A 67 12.70 16.07 4.84
N LEU A 68 11.81 15.90 5.83
CA LEU A 68 10.91 14.75 5.92
C LEU A 68 9.99 14.61 4.70
N SER A 69 9.46 15.72 4.18
CA SER A 69 8.60 15.68 2.99
C SER A 69 9.32 15.15 1.75
N THR A 70 10.63 15.36 1.62
CA THR A 70 11.43 14.79 0.51
C THR A 70 11.65 13.28 0.63
N MET A 71 11.42 12.70 1.82
CA MET A 71 11.56 11.28 2.10
C MET A 71 10.23 10.52 2.01
N MET A 72 9.13 11.24 1.89
CA MET A 72 7.77 10.70 1.84
C MET A 72 7.23 10.75 0.41
N THR A 73 6.21 9.95 0.14
CA THR A 73 5.46 10.08 -1.11
C THR A 73 4.50 11.27 -1.02
N ASP A 74 4.15 11.86 -2.17
CA ASP A 74 3.24 13.01 -2.22
C ASP A 74 1.84 12.71 -1.63
N ASP A 75 1.43 11.43 -1.67
CA ASP A 75 0.17 10.92 -1.14
C ASP A 75 0.28 10.37 0.29
N PHE A 76 1.42 10.59 0.96
CA PHE A 76 1.58 10.16 2.34
C PHE A 76 0.53 10.83 3.24
N GLY A 77 -0.14 10.02 4.06
CA GLY A 77 -1.30 10.44 4.84
C GLY A 77 -1.51 9.60 6.09
N TYR A 78 -2.27 10.15 7.05
CA TYR A 78 -2.57 9.50 8.33
C TYR A 78 -3.98 8.88 8.39
N ARG A 79 -4.80 9.08 7.34
CA ARG A 79 -6.15 8.51 7.22
C ARG A 79 -6.52 8.29 5.76
N LEU A 80 -7.18 7.16 5.49
CA LEU A 80 -7.59 6.75 4.14
C LEU A 80 -8.97 7.27 3.72
N ASN A 81 -9.92 7.44 4.66
CA ASN A 81 -11.26 7.95 4.35
C ASN A 81 -11.89 8.75 5.52
N PRO A 82 -12.25 10.03 5.33
CA PRO A 82 -11.83 10.86 4.21
C PRO A 82 -10.30 10.94 4.19
N GLU A 83 -9.72 10.99 2.99
CA GLU A 83 -8.28 11.06 2.79
C GLU A 83 -7.70 12.24 3.57
N ALA A 84 -6.62 11.99 4.31
CA ALA A 84 -5.87 13.01 5.03
C ALA A 84 -4.37 12.84 4.72
N SER A 85 -3.99 13.26 3.52
CA SER A 85 -2.63 13.22 2.96
C SER A 85 -2.03 14.63 2.81
N GLY A 86 -0.73 14.69 2.52
CA GLY A 86 -0.02 15.94 2.21
C GLY A 86 0.38 16.78 3.44
N ASN A 87 0.36 18.11 3.30
CA ASN A 87 0.92 19.03 4.30
C ASN A 87 0.29 18.90 5.71
N GLY A 88 -0.95 18.42 5.81
CA GLY A 88 -1.65 18.24 7.09
C GLY A 88 -1.08 17.12 7.97
N VAL A 89 -0.25 16.23 7.41
CA VAL A 89 0.32 15.10 8.15
C VAL A 89 1.21 15.56 9.30
N PHE A 90 2.11 16.51 9.06
CA PHE A 90 3.04 16.96 10.11
C PHE A 90 2.34 17.78 11.19
N GLN A 91 1.27 18.50 10.83
CA GLN A 91 0.41 19.14 11.82
C GLN A 91 -0.29 18.10 12.70
N TYR A 92 -0.82 17.03 12.10
CA TYR A 92 -1.39 15.92 12.86
C TYR A 92 -0.36 15.28 13.81
N TRP A 93 0.90 15.14 13.37
CA TRP A 93 1.96 14.61 14.23
C TRP A 93 2.23 15.49 15.46
N GLU A 94 2.25 16.81 15.27
CA GLU A 94 2.39 17.78 16.36
C GLU A 94 1.21 17.68 17.33
N GLU A 95 -0.02 17.74 16.81
CA GLU A 95 -1.26 17.73 17.60
C GLU A 95 -1.46 16.43 18.37
N GLN A 96 -1.00 15.30 17.83
CA GLN A 96 -1.06 14.00 18.48
C GLN A 96 0.20 13.67 19.31
N GLY A 97 1.19 14.56 19.37
CA GLY A 97 2.42 14.36 20.12
C GLY A 97 3.22 13.15 19.65
N LEU A 98 3.31 12.91 18.34
CA LEU A 98 3.97 11.72 17.78
C LEU A 98 5.49 11.84 17.70
N TRP A 99 6.04 13.04 17.78
CA TRP A 99 7.49 13.27 17.66
C TRP A 99 8.34 12.49 18.67
N PRO A 100 7.99 12.45 19.98
CA PRO A 100 8.76 11.68 20.96
C PRO A 100 8.70 10.17 20.69
N GLU A 101 7.55 9.66 20.25
CA GLU A 101 7.37 8.23 19.91
C GLU A 101 8.24 7.84 18.71
N LEU A 102 8.20 8.65 17.65
CA LEU A 102 9.04 8.47 16.46
C LEU A 102 10.53 8.54 16.80
N GLN A 103 10.92 9.48 17.66
CA GLN A 103 12.31 9.59 18.12
C GLN A 103 12.72 8.37 18.94
N GLY A 104 11.83 7.87 19.80
CA GLY A 104 12.03 6.64 20.57
C GLY A 104 12.32 5.45 19.66
N ILE A 105 11.40 5.15 18.74
CA ILE A 105 11.53 4.06 17.76
C ILE A 105 12.83 4.17 16.96
N LEU A 106 13.17 5.37 16.48
CA LEU A 106 14.37 5.57 15.67
C LEU A 106 15.68 5.49 16.47
N SER A 107 15.62 5.59 17.80
CA SER A 107 16.77 5.48 18.70
C SER A 107 17.05 4.06 19.19
N GLU A 108 16.12 3.14 18.97
CA GLU A 108 16.32 1.72 19.25
C GLU A 108 17.42 1.14 18.34
N LYS A 109 18.20 0.21 18.88
CA LYS A 109 19.37 -0.41 18.23
C LYS A 109 19.07 -1.80 17.70
#